data_AF-A0A4Q3TVH5-F1
#
_entry.id   AF-A0A4Q3TVH5-F1
#
_cell.length_a   1.000
_cell.length_b   1.000
_cell.length_c   1.000
_cell.angle_alpha   90.00
_cell.angle_beta   90.00
_cell.angle_gamma   90.00
#
_symmetry.space_group_name_H-M   'P 1'
#
loop_
_entity.id
_entity.type
_entity.pdbx_description
1 polymer ?
#
loop_
_entity_poly.entity_id
_entity_poly.type
_entity_poly.pdbx_seq_one_letter_code
_entity_poly.pdbx_strand_id
1 'polypeptide(L)'
;MAAKFTPSQAKNFIRRSLKGVHDPQPTRAEILKLRGHFEERCAFCSVELPAGKKGFHLDHLDHLDPAGPNHVSNRVPACATCNEVEKRELPWEPFLYDKSPSAVVYVTRRSRILAWVEQTASLRRPLPADALRAIRLEEARAISTYEASLAAVRAIVKHANATPTARATDEASLTLWDLYAVVNLCALRFDGYAYEAATGTPMWRLADRFVETRVFSAEQNENHAAFFALQRHLFKWGGEQLPTTWV
;
A
#
# COMPACT_ATOMS: atom_id res chain seq x y z
N MET A 1 9.59 -3.16 -16.02
CA MET A 1 9.44 -2.32 -14.80
C MET A 1 7.97 -2.33 -14.40
N ALA A 2 7.65 -2.64 -13.13
CA ALA A 2 6.29 -2.48 -12.64
C ALA A 2 5.88 -1.00 -12.71
N ALA A 3 4.65 -0.72 -13.11
CA ALA A 3 4.14 0.65 -13.14
C ALA A 3 4.23 1.25 -11.73
N LYS A 4 4.77 2.48 -11.62
CA LYS A 4 4.91 3.21 -10.35
C LYS A 4 3.58 3.36 -9.61
N PHE A 5 2.48 3.41 -10.34
CA PHE A 5 1.13 3.50 -9.79
C PHE A 5 0.22 2.46 -10.45
N THR A 6 -0.57 1.79 -9.63
CA THR A 6 -1.65 0.92 -10.09
C THR A 6 -2.92 1.73 -10.37
N PRO A 7 -3.85 1.23 -11.20
CA PRO A 7 -5.13 1.90 -11.41
C PRO A 7 -5.94 2.09 -10.11
N SER A 8 -5.84 1.15 -9.16
CA SER A 8 -6.47 1.28 -7.85
C SER A 8 -5.88 2.44 -7.04
N GLN A 9 -4.56 2.64 -7.11
CA GLN A 9 -3.91 3.80 -6.48
C GLN A 9 -4.37 5.12 -7.13
N ALA A 10 -4.44 5.18 -8.46
CA ALA A 10 -4.94 6.35 -9.18
C ALA A 10 -6.40 6.69 -8.78
N LYS A 11 -7.29 5.69 -8.74
CA LYS A 11 -8.67 5.87 -8.26
C LYS A 11 -8.72 6.43 -6.84
N ASN A 12 -7.88 5.92 -5.94
CA ASN A 12 -7.81 6.43 -4.57
C ASN A 12 -7.27 7.87 -4.52
N PHE A 13 -6.33 8.25 -5.38
CA PHE A 13 -5.88 9.64 -5.49
C PHE A 13 -7.00 10.57 -5.95
N ILE A 14 -7.80 10.18 -6.95
CA ILE A 14 -8.94 10.97 -7.43
C ILE A 14 -9.95 11.21 -6.30
N ARG A 15 -10.30 10.16 -5.54
CA ARG A 15 -11.21 10.31 -4.38
C ARG A 15 -10.65 11.27 -3.34
N ARG A 16 -9.37 11.11 -2.99
CA ARG A 16 -8.71 11.95 -1.99
C ARG A 16 -8.57 13.40 -2.44
N SER A 17 -8.31 13.66 -3.72
CA SER A 17 -8.21 15.01 -4.25
C SER A 17 -9.56 15.73 -4.23
N LEU A 18 -10.64 15.03 -4.59
CA LEU A 18 -11.99 15.61 -4.56
C LEU A 18 -12.47 15.84 -3.11
N LYS A 19 -12.27 14.85 -2.22
CA LYS A 19 -12.58 14.99 -0.78
C LYS A 19 -11.85 16.18 -0.16
N GLY A 20 -10.60 16.42 -0.54
CA GLY A 20 -9.80 17.53 -0.02
C GLY A 20 -10.36 18.93 -0.32
N VAL A 21 -11.28 19.07 -1.28
CA VAL A 21 -11.92 20.36 -1.61
C VAL A 21 -12.99 20.73 -0.58
N HIS A 22 -13.80 19.77 -0.17
CA HIS A 22 -14.95 20.01 0.73
C HIS A 22 -14.70 19.59 2.18
N ASP A 23 -13.72 18.72 2.41
CA ASP A 23 -13.30 18.22 3.71
C ASP A 23 -11.77 18.24 3.82
N PRO A 24 -11.16 19.45 3.87
CA PRO A 24 -9.71 19.61 3.90
C PRO A 24 -9.11 19.06 5.20
N GLN A 25 -7.83 18.67 5.14
CA GLN A 25 -7.06 18.33 6.34
C GLN A 25 -6.87 19.56 7.24
N PRO A 26 -6.69 19.39 8.56
CA PRO A 26 -6.41 20.49 9.46
C PRO A 26 -5.21 21.30 8.98
N THR A 27 -5.34 22.62 9.02
CA THR A 27 -4.27 23.56 8.69
C THR A 27 -3.14 23.47 9.71
N ARG A 28 -1.95 23.98 9.35
CA ARG A 28 -0.82 24.04 10.26
C ARG A 28 -1.15 24.80 11.56
N ALA A 29 -1.93 25.88 11.47
CA ALA A 29 -2.32 26.67 12.63
C ALA A 29 -3.25 25.88 13.57
N GLU A 30 -4.20 25.11 13.02
CA GLU A 30 -5.07 24.23 13.80
C GLU A 30 -4.28 23.09 14.46
N ILE A 31 -3.31 22.51 13.75
CA ILE A 31 -2.42 21.48 14.31
C ILE A 31 -1.59 22.04 15.48
N LEU A 32 -1.11 23.28 15.37
CA LEU A 32 -0.37 23.91 16.48
C LEU A 32 -1.28 24.16 17.69
N LYS A 33 -2.52 24.61 17.48
CA LYS A 33 -3.51 24.76 18.55
C LYS A 33 -3.85 23.42 19.21
N LEU A 34 -4.04 22.37 18.41
CA LEU A 34 -4.24 21.00 18.88
C LEU A 34 -3.07 20.57 19.76
N ARG A 35 -1.82 20.69 19.28
CA ARG A 35 -0.63 20.31 20.04
C ARG A 35 -0.52 21.08 21.35
N GLY A 36 -0.78 22.39 21.34
CA GLY A 36 -0.83 23.21 22.55
C GLY A 36 -1.91 22.76 23.54
N HIS A 37 -3.12 22.47 23.06
CA HIS A 37 -4.21 21.96 23.90
C HIS A 37 -3.87 20.65 24.58
N PHE A 38 -3.04 19.81 23.96
CA PHE A 38 -2.57 18.54 24.52
C PHE A 38 -1.17 18.62 25.13
N GLU A 39 -0.62 19.81 25.35
CA GLU A 39 0.72 20.02 25.93
C GLU A 39 1.81 19.18 25.25
N GLU A 40 1.78 19.11 23.92
CA GLU A 40 2.75 18.32 23.15
C GLU A 40 2.78 16.82 23.52
N ARG A 41 1.65 16.28 24.00
CA ARG A 41 1.53 14.87 24.42
C ARG A 41 0.47 14.09 23.64
N CYS A 42 0.65 12.78 23.60
CA CYS A 42 -0.33 11.85 23.06
C CYS A 42 -1.63 11.91 23.87
N ALA A 43 -2.78 12.03 23.20
CA ALA A 43 -4.08 12.08 23.85
C ALA A 43 -4.43 10.79 24.60
N PHE A 44 -3.90 9.64 24.18
CA PHE A 44 -4.24 8.34 24.75
C PHE A 44 -3.32 7.91 25.90
N CYS A 45 -2.01 7.97 25.70
CA CYS A 45 -1.02 7.48 26.68
C CYS A 45 -0.25 8.61 27.39
N SER A 46 -0.48 9.87 27.00
CA SER A 46 0.20 11.04 27.53
C SER A 46 1.71 11.07 27.33
N VAL A 47 2.31 10.17 26.53
CA VAL A 47 3.74 10.26 26.20
C VAL A 47 4.02 11.57 25.46
N GLU A 48 5.18 12.17 25.72
CA GLU A 48 5.64 13.36 25.01
C GLU A 48 5.82 13.06 23.52
N LEU A 49 5.33 13.95 22.68
CA LEU A 49 5.44 13.85 21.24
C LEU A 49 6.62 14.69 20.77
N PRO A 50 7.52 14.12 19.96
CA PRO A 50 8.69 14.83 19.48
C PRO A 50 8.32 16.08 18.68
N ALA A 51 9.22 17.07 18.73
CA ALA A 51 9.13 18.24 17.87
C ALA A 51 9.25 17.82 16.39
N GLY A 52 8.24 18.17 15.59
CA GLY A 52 8.17 17.82 14.17
C GLY A 52 7.15 16.72 13.83
N LYS A 53 7.29 16.13 12.63
CA LYS A 53 6.33 15.15 12.08
C LYS A 53 6.61 13.71 12.51
N LYS A 54 7.86 13.35 12.80
CA LYS A 54 8.26 11.96 13.04
C LYS A 54 7.74 11.52 14.40
N GLY A 55 6.78 10.60 14.45
CA GLY A 55 6.17 10.11 15.71
C GLY A 55 4.96 10.92 16.20
N PHE A 56 4.54 11.96 15.46
CA PHE A 56 3.29 12.68 15.66
C PHE A 56 2.27 12.23 14.60
N HIS A 57 1.13 11.72 15.05
CA HIS A 57 0.03 11.30 14.19
C HIS A 57 -1.23 12.06 14.55
N LEU A 58 -2.00 12.45 13.54
CA LEU A 58 -3.36 12.96 13.71
C LEU A 58 -4.31 11.77 13.61
N ASP A 59 -4.76 11.30 14.76
CA ASP A 59 -5.68 10.17 14.84
C ASP A 59 -7.12 10.68 14.83
N HIS A 60 -8.02 9.91 14.21
CA HIS A 60 -9.44 10.22 14.19
C HIS A 60 -10.09 9.76 15.49
N LEU A 61 -11.10 10.50 15.97
CA LEU A 61 -11.91 10.03 17.09
C LEU A 61 -13.02 9.11 16.58
N ASP A 62 -13.70 9.51 15.51
CA ASP A 62 -14.69 8.68 14.85
C ASP A 62 -14.06 7.88 13.70
N HIS A 63 -13.83 6.58 13.95
CA HIS A 63 -13.45 5.59 12.94
C HIS A 63 -14.63 4.86 12.33
N LEU A 64 -15.82 4.96 12.94
CA LEU A 64 -17.00 4.20 12.49
C LEU A 64 -17.58 4.78 11.20
N ASP A 65 -17.20 6.01 10.85
CA ASP A 65 -17.38 6.55 9.50
C ASP A 65 -16.03 6.64 8.76
N PRO A 66 -15.76 5.77 7.75
CA PRO A 66 -14.63 5.94 6.83
C PRO A 66 -14.67 7.28 6.06
N ALA A 67 -15.84 7.92 6.00
CA ALA A 67 -16.04 9.27 5.51
C ALA A 67 -16.01 10.34 6.60
N GLY A 68 -15.64 9.97 7.84
CA GLY A 68 -15.52 10.84 8.99
C GLY A 68 -14.77 12.13 8.64
N PRO A 69 -15.23 13.27 9.15
CA PRO A 69 -14.73 14.58 8.74
C PRO A 69 -13.24 14.70 9.07
N ASN A 70 -12.51 15.35 8.17
CA ASN A 70 -11.12 15.73 8.37
C ASN A 70 -10.96 16.97 9.27
N HIS A 71 -12.08 17.58 9.66
CA HIS A 71 -12.11 18.69 10.60
C HIS A 71 -11.34 18.40 11.89
N VAL A 72 -10.67 19.42 12.44
CA VAL A 72 -9.78 19.27 13.60
C VAL A 72 -10.50 18.81 14.88
N SER A 73 -11.81 19.06 14.96
CA SER A 73 -12.65 18.54 16.07
C SER A 73 -12.78 17.02 16.07
N ASN A 74 -12.49 16.36 14.95
CA ASN A 74 -12.43 14.91 14.84
C ASN A 74 -10.97 14.41 14.78
N ARG A 75 -10.06 15.14 15.41
CA ARG A 75 -8.64 14.79 15.46
C ARG A 75 -8.06 14.95 16.85
N VAL A 76 -7.18 14.03 17.21
CA VAL A 76 -6.35 14.11 18.41
C VAL A 76 -4.89 13.75 18.09
N PRO A 77 -3.92 14.29 18.84
CA PRO A 77 -2.53 13.93 18.67
C PRO A 77 -2.26 12.55 19.26
N ALA A 78 -1.62 11.66 18.49
CA ALA A 78 -1.30 10.31 18.91
C ALA A 78 0.16 9.97 18.60
N CYS A 79 0.78 9.14 19.45
CA CYS A 79 2.08 8.54 19.15
C CYS A 79 1.90 7.35 18.19
N ALA A 80 2.97 6.95 17.51
CA ALA A 80 2.95 5.82 16.56
C ALA A 80 2.44 4.52 17.20
N THR A 81 2.85 4.22 18.44
CA THR A 81 2.42 3.01 19.15
C THR A 81 0.90 2.99 19.34
N CYS A 82 0.31 4.07 19.86
CA CYS A 82 -1.14 4.10 20.06
C CYS A 82 -1.89 4.11 18.72
N ASN A 83 -1.45 4.90 17.74
CA ASN A 83 -2.17 5.07 16.47
C ASN A 83 -2.06 3.85 15.54
N GLU A 84 -0.84 3.38 15.27
CA GLU A 84 -0.57 2.41 14.20
C GLU A 84 -0.53 0.96 14.71
N VAL A 85 -0.22 0.76 15.99
CA VAL A 85 -0.02 -0.58 16.55
C VAL A 85 -1.22 -1.02 17.37
N GLU A 86 -1.61 -0.23 18.38
CA GLU A 86 -2.56 -0.67 19.41
C GLU A 86 -4.02 -0.35 19.09
N LYS A 87 -4.36 0.91 18.77
CA LYS A 87 -5.74 1.33 18.56
C LYS A 87 -6.29 0.88 17.22
N ARG A 88 -5.60 1.23 16.12
CA ARG A 88 -6.06 0.97 14.74
C ARG A 88 -7.52 1.43 14.56
N GLU A 89 -8.40 0.52 14.17
CA GLU A 89 -9.83 0.76 13.92
C GLU A 89 -10.70 0.66 15.19
N LEU A 90 -10.11 0.45 16.38
CA LEU A 90 -10.87 0.37 17.61
C LEU A 90 -11.52 1.72 17.95
N PRO A 91 -12.76 1.71 18.49
CA PRO A 91 -13.37 2.91 19.02
C PRO A 91 -12.47 3.54 20.09
N TRP A 92 -12.32 4.86 20.04
CA TRP A 92 -11.34 5.57 20.85
C TRP A 92 -11.64 5.53 22.35
N GLU A 93 -12.92 5.50 22.76
CA GLU A 93 -13.30 5.49 24.18
C GLU A 93 -12.92 4.16 24.88
N PRO A 94 -13.31 2.97 24.37
CA PRO A 94 -12.80 1.70 24.88
C PRO A 94 -11.28 1.63 24.89
N PHE A 95 -10.63 2.06 23.80
CA PHE A 95 -9.17 2.08 23.75
C PHE A 95 -8.55 2.98 24.81
N LEU A 96 -9.12 4.17 25.03
CA LEU A 96 -8.64 5.10 26.05
C LEU A 96 -8.83 4.53 27.45
N TYR A 97 -9.93 3.82 27.70
CA TYR A 97 -10.17 3.12 28.95
C TYR A 97 -9.05 2.09 29.20
N ASP A 98 -8.76 1.23 28.22
CA ASP A 98 -7.71 0.21 28.33
C ASP A 98 -6.30 0.80 28.49
N LYS A 99 -6.01 1.95 27.84
CA LYS A 99 -4.72 2.65 27.99
C LYS A 99 -4.59 3.44 29.30
N SER A 100 -5.65 3.56 30.08
CA SER A 100 -5.64 4.35 31.30
C SER A 100 -5.37 3.47 32.52
N PRO A 101 -4.29 3.72 33.28
CA PRO A 101 -3.92 2.87 34.43
C PRO A 101 -4.90 2.99 35.61
N SER A 102 -5.79 3.97 35.60
CA SER A 102 -6.82 4.15 36.62
C SER A 102 -8.04 4.88 36.05
N ALA A 103 -9.18 4.74 36.73
CA ALA A 103 -10.42 5.44 36.38
C ALA A 103 -10.24 6.97 36.41
N VAL A 104 -9.43 7.49 37.34
CA VAL A 104 -9.12 8.93 37.42
C VAL A 104 -8.37 9.38 36.16
N VAL A 105 -7.35 8.63 35.75
CA VAL A 105 -6.57 8.97 34.53
C VAL A 105 -7.44 8.89 33.28
N TYR A 106 -8.32 7.88 33.19
CA TYR A 106 -9.30 7.77 32.11
C TYR A 106 -10.19 9.01 32.04
N VAL A 107 -10.82 9.39 33.15
CA VAL A 107 -11.70 10.56 33.23
C VAL A 107 -10.94 11.83 32.85
N THR A 108 -9.74 12.04 33.35
CA THR A 108 -8.91 13.21 33.01
C THR A 108 -8.62 13.29 31.52
N ARG A 109 -8.14 12.20 30.91
CA ARG A 109 -7.82 12.16 29.48
C ARG A 109 -9.07 12.33 28.62
N ARG A 110 -10.16 11.65 28.98
CA ARG A 110 -11.44 11.74 28.28
C ARG A 110 -11.98 13.16 28.30
N SER A 111 -12.00 13.80 29.47
CA SER A 111 -12.44 15.19 29.60
C SER A 111 -11.60 16.14 28.76
N ARG A 112 -10.28 15.92 28.66
CA ARG A 112 -9.41 16.74 27.81
C ARG A 112 -9.74 16.59 26.32
N ILE A 113 -10.02 15.38 25.85
CA ILE A 113 -10.46 15.11 24.48
C ILE A 113 -11.82 15.77 24.22
N LEU A 114 -12.80 15.57 25.09
CA LEU A 114 -14.13 16.16 24.92
C LEU A 114 -14.10 17.69 24.96
N ALA A 115 -13.28 18.29 25.82
CA ALA A 115 -13.07 19.73 25.84
C ALA A 115 -12.51 20.26 24.51
N TRP A 116 -11.58 19.51 23.88
CA TRP A 116 -11.07 19.86 22.55
C TRP A 116 -12.18 19.80 21.48
N VAL A 117 -12.95 18.72 21.49
CA VAL A 117 -14.07 18.53 20.55
C VAL A 117 -15.06 19.68 20.69
N GLU A 118 -15.46 20.03 21.91
CA GLU A 118 -16.41 21.10 22.19
C GLU A 118 -15.88 22.47 21.73
N GLN A 119 -14.64 22.82 22.10
CA GLN A 119 -14.03 24.10 21.71
C GLN A 119 -13.92 24.30 20.21
N THR A 120 -13.81 23.21 19.45
CA THR A 120 -13.59 23.26 18.00
C THR A 120 -14.82 22.91 17.18
N ALA A 121 -15.85 22.28 17.77
CA ALA A 121 -17.07 21.89 17.06
C ALA A 121 -17.75 23.10 16.38
N SER A 122 -17.76 24.26 17.03
CA SER A 122 -18.34 25.50 16.51
C SER A 122 -17.60 26.08 15.29
N LEU A 123 -16.33 25.70 15.08
CA LEU A 123 -15.56 26.10 13.91
C LEU A 123 -15.97 25.31 12.65
N ARG A 124 -16.61 24.14 12.85
CA ARG A 124 -17.08 23.31 11.76
C ARG A 124 -18.30 23.97 11.12
N ARG A 125 -18.20 24.24 9.82
CA ARG A 125 -19.35 24.62 8.99
C ARG A 125 -19.72 23.44 8.10
N PRO A 126 -20.64 22.56 8.54
CA PRO A 126 -21.05 21.44 7.71
C PRO A 126 -21.74 21.95 6.45
N LEU A 127 -21.45 21.31 5.33
CA LEU A 127 -22.18 21.57 4.10
C LEU A 127 -23.62 21.04 4.23
N PRO A 128 -24.60 21.72 3.60
CA PRO A 128 -25.96 21.21 3.47
C PRO A 128 -26.01 19.79 2.86
N ALA A 129 -27.01 19.01 3.24
CA ALA A 129 -27.12 17.60 2.84
C ALA A 129 -27.28 17.42 1.32
N ASP A 130 -27.96 18.34 0.65
CA ASP A 130 -28.10 18.39 -0.80
C ASP A 130 -26.77 18.70 -1.50
N ALA A 131 -25.97 19.62 -0.97
CA ALA A 131 -24.61 19.88 -1.46
C ALA A 131 -23.72 18.64 -1.30
N LEU A 132 -23.75 17.97 -0.14
CA LEU A 132 -23.02 16.71 0.07
C LEU A 132 -23.46 15.62 -0.91
N ARG A 133 -24.76 15.53 -1.21
CA ARG A 133 -25.28 14.58 -2.21
C ARG A 133 -24.78 14.93 -3.62
N ALA A 134 -24.80 16.20 -4.01
CA ALA A 134 -24.29 16.65 -5.31
C ALA A 134 -22.79 16.34 -5.47
N ILE A 135 -22.00 16.59 -4.42
CA ILE A 135 -20.57 16.25 -4.37
C ILE A 135 -20.35 14.75 -4.59
N ARG A 136 -21.08 13.88 -3.88
CA ARG A 136 -20.96 12.42 -4.04
C ARG A 136 -21.31 11.95 -5.45
N LEU A 137 -22.28 12.59 -6.10
CA LEU A 137 -22.62 12.31 -7.50
C LEU A 137 -21.46 12.67 -8.45
N GLU A 138 -20.82 13.83 -8.24
CA GLU A 138 -19.65 14.23 -9.05
C GLU A 138 -18.43 13.35 -8.78
N GLU A 139 -18.18 12.95 -7.52
CA GLU A 139 -17.15 11.97 -7.17
C GLU A 139 -17.37 10.63 -7.90
N ALA A 140 -18.61 10.11 -7.85
CA ALA A 140 -18.97 8.88 -8.55
C ALA A 140 -18.80 9.00 -10.08
N ARG A 141 -19.17 10.14 -10.66
CA ARG A 141 -18.99 10.43 -12.09
C ARG A 141 -17.51 10.41 -12.46
N ALA A 142 -16.66 11.10 -11.70
CA ALA A 142 -15.21 11.15 -11.97
C ALA A 142 -14.57 9.75 -11.94
N ILE A 143 -14.94 8.92 -10.97
CA ILE A 143 -14.45 7.54 -10.89
C ILE A 143 -14.95 6.69 -12.05
N SER A 144 -16.24 6.79 -12.40
CA SER A 144 -16.83 6.05 -13.52
C SER A 144 -16.14 6.40 -14.85
N THR A 145 -15.90 7.69 -15.10
CA THR A 145 -15.15 8.14 -16.30
C THR A 145 -13.74 7.55 -16.33
N TYR A 146 -13.01 7.57 -15.21
CA TYR A 146 -11.68 6.97 -15.13
C TYR A 146 -11.71 5.46 -15.42
N GLU A 147 -12.68 4.73 -14.87
CA GLU A 147 -12.84 3.29 -15.10
C GLU A 147 -13.19 2.98 -16.56
N ALA A 148 -14.04 3.79 -17.21
CA ALA A 148 -14.33 3.68 -18.63
C ALA A 148 -13.08 3.90 -19.50
N SER A 149 -12.29 4.95 -19.21
CA SER A 149 -11.02 5.19 -19.91
C SER A 149 -10.03 4.04 -19.71
N LEU A 150 -9.93 3.51 -18.49
CA LEU A 150 -9.07 2.36 -18.19
C LEU A 150 -9.50 1.12 -18.97
N ALA A 151 -10.80 0.86 -19.07
CA ALA A 151 -11.35 -0.25 -19.85
C ALA A 151 -11.02 -0.10 -21.34
N ALA A 152 -11.16 1.10 -21.91
CA ALA A 152 -10.81 1.38 -23.29
C ALA A 152 -9.31 1.15 -23.57
N VAL A 153 -8.41 1.65 -22.71
CA VAL A 153 -6.96 1.39 -22.83
C VAL A 153 -6.66 -0.10 -22.76
N ARG A 154 -7.28 -0.82 -21.82
CA ARG A 154 -7.11 -2.28 -21.72
C ARG A 154 -7.58 -3.01 -22.97
N ALA A 155 -8.68 -2.58 -23.59
CA ALA A 155 -9.18 -3.15 -24.84
C ALA A 155 -8.20 -2.91 -26.00
N ILE A 156 -7.64 -1.70 -26.10
CA ILE A 156 -6.62 -1.37 -27.12
C ILE A 156 -5.38 -2.24 -26.95
N VAL A 157 -4.85 -2.36 -25.72
CA VAL A 157 -3.69 -3.22 -25.46
C VAL A 157 -4.00 -4.69 -25.75
N LYS A 158 -5.18 -5.18 -25.35
CA LYS A 158 -5.61 -6.55 -25.64
C LYS A 158 -5.68 -6.80 -27.15
N HIS A 159 -6.26 -5.87 -27.91
CA HIS A 159 -6.36 -5.98 -29.36
C HIS A 159 -4.98 -5.94 -30.03
N ALA A 160 -4.12 -5.01 -29.63
CA ALA A 160 -2.75 -4.91 -30.15
C ALA A 160 -1.93 -6.19 -29.89
N ASN A 161 -2.12 -6.83 -28.73
CA ASN A 161 -1.46 -8.09 -28.40
C ASN A 161 -2.12 -9.32 -29.04
N ALA A 162 -3.37 -9.22 -29.48
CA ALA A 162 -4.13 -10.32 -30.08
C ALA A 162 -4.03 -10.34 -31.61
N THR A 163 -3.76 -9.21 -32.25
CA THR A 163 -3.48 -9.13 -33.68
C THR A 163 -2.03 -9.57 -33.91
N PRO A 164 -1.78 -10.76 -34.49
CA PRO A 164 -0.45 -11.08 -34.97
C PRO A 164 -0.15 -10.04 -36.05
N THR A 165 0.91 -9.26 -35.88
CA THR A 165 1.39 -8.44 -36.99
C THR A 165 1.71 -9.41 -38.10
N ALA A 166 0.92 -9.39 -39.18
CA ALA A 166 1.26 -10.07 -40.42
C ALA A 166 2.51 -9.37 -40.98
N ARG A 167 3.68 -9.76 -40.45
CA ARG A 167 4.93 -9.61 -41.18
C ARG A 167 4.85 -10.63 -42.31
N ALA A 168 4.65 -10.11 -43.50
CA ALA A 168 4.94 -10.84 -44.71
C ALA A 168 6.38 -11.39 -44.64
N THR A 169 6.50 -12.65 -45.10
CA THR A 169 7.70 -13.31 -45.64
C THR A 169 8.92 -13.40 -44.72
N ASP A 170 9.12 -14.55 -44.07
CA ASP A 170 10.07 -15.59 -44.53
C ASP A 170 10.28 -16.64 -43.44
N GLU A 171 10.52 -17.87 -43.86
CA GLU A 171 10.59 -19.11 -43.08
C GLU A 171 11.86 -19.24 -42.20
N ALA A 172 12.44 -18.14 -41.69
CA ALA A 172 13.67 -18.20 -40.91
C ALA A 172 13.72 -17.20 -39.75
N SER A 173 14.09 -17.73 -38.59
CA SER A 173 14.48 -17.06 -37.33
C SER A 173 13.35 -16.64 -36.37
N LEU A 174 12.99 -17.57 -35.48
CA LEU A 174 12.65 -17.20 -34.10
C LEU A 174 13.83 -16.39 -33.54
N THR A 175 13.59 -15.14 -33.14
CA THR A 175 14.66 -14.30 -32.59
C THR A 175 14.85 -14.57 -31.11
N LEU A 176 16.07 -14.37 -30.59
CA LEU A 176 16.44 -14.55 -29.18
C LEU A 176 15.51 -13.79 -28.19
N TRP A 177 14.80 -12.77 -28.68
CA TRP A 177 13.87 -11.94 -27.93
C TRP A 177 12.52 -12.62 -27.67
N ASP A 178 12.05 -13.49 -28.56
CA ASP A 178 10.77 -14.20 -28.43
C ASP A 178 10.84 -15.29 -27.35
N LEU A 179 11.99 -15.96 -27.24
CA LEU A 179 12.33 -16.85 -26.12
C LEU A 179 12.38 -16.11 -24.78
N TYR A 180 12.86 -14.86 -24.78
CA TYR A 180 12.98 -14.04 -23.57
C TYR A 180 11.61 -13.63 -22.99
N ALA A 181 10.60 -13.43 -23.83
CA ALA A 181 9.26 -13.05 -23.38
C ALA A 181 8.50 -14.24 -22.75
N VAL A 182 8.63 -15.43 -23.32
CA VAL A 182 7.97 -16.66 -22.82
C VAL A 182 8.59 -17.11 -21.49
N VAL A 183 9.92 -17.07 -21.37
CA VAL A 183 10.63 -17.49 -20.14
C VAL A 183 10.36 -16.52 -18.97
N ASN A 184 10.24 -15.22 -19.24
CA ASN A 184 9.92 -14.23 -18.19
C ASN A 184 8.46 -14.28 -17.72
N LEU A 185 7.52 -14.74 -18.56
CA LEU A 185 6.13 -14.94 -18.15
C LEU A 185 5.95 -16.22 -17.32
N CYS A 186 6.77 -17.25 -17.56
CA CYS A 186 6.75 -18.49 -16.80
C CYS A 186 7.35 -18.32 -15.39
N ALA A 187 8.45 -17.59 -15.22
CA ALA A 187 9.14 -17.47 -13.93
C ALA A 187 8.29 -16.81 -12.80
N LEU A 188 7.32 -15.95 -13.15
CA LEU A 188 6.44 -15.30 -12.17
C LEU A 188 5.30 -16.21 -11.66
N ARG A 189 5.15 -17.43 -12.19
CA ARG A 189 4.01 -18.32 -11.89
C ARG A 189 4.39 -19.70 -11.33
N PHE A 190 5.67 -20.07 -11.29
CA PHE A 190 6.09 -21.41 -10.88
C PHE A 190 6.94 -21.42 -9.62
N ASP A 191 6.58 -22.34 -8.71
CA ASP A 191 7.26 -22.68 -7.48
C ASP A 191 8.59 -23.38 -7.79
N GLY A 192 9.69 -22.62 -7.80
CA GLY A 192 11.04 -23.13 -8.11
C GLY A 192 11.45 -24.34 -7.26
N TYR A 193 10.96 -24.43 -6.02
CA TYR A 193 11.23 -25.54 -5.12
C TYR A 193 10.59 -26.85 -5.57
N ALA A 194 9.50 -26.80 -6.36
CA ALA A 194 8.90 -28.00 -6.93
C ALA A 194 9.84 -28.70 -7.93
N TYR A 195 10.66 -27.94 -8.67
CA TYR A 195 11.65 -28.53 -9.60
C TYR A 195 12.87 -29.10 -8.86
N GLU A 196 13.30 -28.47 -7.77
CA GLU A 196 14.34 -29.05 -6.90
C GLU A 196 13.88 -30.39 -6.31
N ALA A 197 12.65 -30.44 -5.78
CA ALA A 197 12.07 -31.66 -5.26
C ALA A 197 11.94 -32.76 -6.33
N ALA A 198 11.53 -32.39 -7.55
CA ALA A 198 11.37 -33.33 -8.66
C ALA A 198 12.70 -33.88 -9.20
N THR A 199 13.80 -33.14 -9.05
CA THR A 199 15.13 -33.56 -9.53
C THR A 199 15.95 -34.26 -8.44
N GLY A 200 15.56 -34.14 -7.17
CA GLY A 200 16.33 -34.65 -6.03
C GLY A 200 17.72 -34.01 -5.89
N THR A 201 18.02 -32.99 -6.68
CA THR A 201 19.31 -32.33 -6.76
C THR A 201 19.12 -30.87 -6.39
N PRO A 202 19.87 -30.34 -5.40
CA PRO A 202 19.78 -28.94 -5.03
C PRO A 202 20.01 -28.01 -6.22
N MET A 203 19.16 -27.01 -6.36
CA MET A 203 19.14 -26.06 -7.49
C MET A 203 20.51 -25.45 -7.79
N TRP A 204 21.29 -25.15 -6.74
CA TRP A 204 22.62 -24.55 -6.88
C TRP A 204 23.62 -25.47 -7.61
N ARG A 205 23.59 -26.79 -7.37
CA ARG A 205 24.45 -27.74 -8.08
C ARG A 205 24.13 -27.82 -9.56
N LEU A 206 22.85 -27.67 -9.90
CA LEU A 206 22.39 -27.66 -11.28
C LEU A 206 22.82 -26.37 -12.00
N ALA A 207 22.85 -25.23 -11.28
CA ALA A 207 23.46 -24.00 -11.79
C ALA A 207 24.96 -24.14 -11.98
N ASP A 208 25.71 -24.64 -11.00
CA ASP A 208 27.16 -24.80 -11.08
C ASP A 208 27.55 -25.65 -12.29
N ARG A 209 26.91 -26.82 -12.45
CA ARG A 209 27.11 -27.70 -13.60
C ARG A 209 26.87 -26.96 -14.92
N PHE A 210 25.82 -26.15 -15.01
CA PHE A 210 25.52 -25.39 -16.23
C PHE A 210 26.54 -24.28 -16.48
N VAL A 211 27.00 -23.58 -15.44
CA VAL A 211 28.02 -22.51 -15.54
C VAL A 211 29.36 -23.07 -16.02
N GLU A 212 29.75 -24.24 -15.51
CA GLU A 212 30.99 -24.92 -15.87
C GLU A 212 30.93 -25.49 -17.29
N THR A 213 29.87 -26.24 -17.62
CA THR A 213 29.81 -27.01 -18.86
C THR A 213 29.23 -26.23 -20.03
N ARG A 214 28.40 -25.20 -19.76
CA ARG A 214 27.58 -24.49 -20.75
C ARG A 214 26.66 -25.40 -21.57
N VAL A 215 26.34 -26.58 -21.04
CA VAL A 215 25.49 -27.58 -21.69
C VAL A 215 24.24 -27.77 -20.84
N PHE A 216 23.07 -27.76 -21.49
CA PHE A 216 21.81 -28.12 -20.84
C PHE A 216 21.72 -29.62 -20.60
N SER A 217 21.07 -30.02 -19.51
CA SER A 217 20.73 -31.41 -19.25
C SER A 217 19.76 -31.92 -20.31
N ALA A 218 19.78 -33.24 -20.54
CA ALA A 218 18.70 -33.91 -21.25
C ALA A 218 17.37 -33.81 -20.49
N GLU A 219 17.43 -33.67 -19.16
CA GLU A 219 16.25 -33.59 -18.30
C GLU A 219 15.74 -32.15 -18.16
N GLN A 220 14.51 -31.92 -18.62
CA GLN A 220 13.92 -30.58 -18.68
C GLN A 220 13.70 -29.97 -17.28
N ASN A 221 13.39 -30.78 -16.27
CA ASN A 221 13.23 -30.32 -14.88
C ASN A 221 14.55 -29.81 -14.29
N GLU A 222 15.68 -30.43 -14.63
CA GLU A 222 16.99 -29.96 -14.20
C GLU A 222 17.33 -28.60 -14.82
N ASN A 223 16.96 -28.39 -16.09
CA ASN A 223 17.18 -27.12 -16.77
C ASN A 223 16.33 -25.99 -16.16
N HIS A 224 15.08 -26.27 -15.78
CA HIS A 224 14.23 -25.31 -15.09
C HIS A 224 14.76 -24.99 -13.69
N ALA A 225 15.17 -26.00 -12.92
CA ALA A 225 15.78 -25.82 -11.60
C ALA A 225 17.07 -24.99 -11.67
N ALA A 226 17.96 -25.30 -12.63
CA ALA A 226 19.18 -24.52 -12.90
C ALA A 226 18.85 -23.07 -13.29
N PHE A 227 17.84 -22.85 -14.11
CA PHE A 227 17.39 -21.51 -14.49
C PHE A 227 16.96 -20.70 -13.25
N PHE A 228 16.14 -21.26 -12.36
CA PHE A 228 15.72 -20.57 -11.13
C PHE A 228 16.89 -20.28 -10.20
N ALA A 229 17.81 -21.23 -10.04
CA ALA A 229 19.04 -21.05 -9.28
C ALA A 229 19.88 -19.87 -9.78
N LEU A 230 20.07 -19.76 -11.11
CA LEU A 230 20.82 -18.67 -11.74
C LEU A 230 20.12 -17.31 -11.57
N GLN A 231 18.79 -17.26 -11.67
CA GLN A 231 18.04 -16.01 -11.44
C GLN A 231 18.18 -15.52 -9.99
N ARG A 232 18.25 -16.43 -9.02
CA ARG A 232 18.51 -16.12 -7.60
C ARG A 232 19.92 -15.60 -7.37
N HIS A 233 20.93 -16.27 -7.94
CA HIS A 233 22.32 -15.85 -7.83
C HIS A 233 22.56 -14.44 -8.42
N LEU A 234 21.78 -14.05 -9.43
CA LEU A 234 21.83 -12.72 -10.04
C LEU A 234 20.97 -11.66 -9.31
N PHE A 235 20.46 -11.97 -8.11
CA PHE A 235 19.66 -11.08 -7.26
C PHE A 235 18.43 -10.46 -7.94
N LYS A 236 17.88 -11.11 -8.98
CA LYS A 236 16.82 -10.50 -9.81
C LYS A 236 15.45 -10.41 -9.12
N TRP A 237 15.27 -11.02 -7.95
CA TRP A 237 13.96 -11.21 -7.29
C TRP A 237 13.86 -10.66 -5.86
N GLY A 238 14.85 -9.89 -5.40
CA GLY A 238 14.72 -8.96 -4.25
C GLY A 238 14.25 -9.53 -2.90
N GLY A 239 14.29 -10.85 -2.68
CA GLY A 239 13.67 -11.49 -1.52
C GLY A 239 14.48 -12.52 -0.75
N GLU A 240 15.77 -12.74 -1.07
CA GLU A 240 16.50 -13.88 -0.49
C GLU A 240 17.78 -13.42 0.23
N GLN A 241 17.84 -13.69 1.54
CA GLN A 241 19.10 -13.72 2.29
C GLN A 241 19.87 -14.96 1.82
N LEU A 242 21.11 -14.78 1.37
CA LEU A 242 22.01 -15.90 1.10
C LEU A 242 22.19 -16.71 2.39
N PRO A 243 22.08 -18.05 2.36
CA PRO A 243 22.58 -18.88 3.44
C PRO A 243 24.06 -18.53 3.67
N THR A 244 24.47 -18.33 4.92
CA THR A 244 25.82 -17.92 5.33
C THR A 244 26.94 -18.93 5.01
N THR A 245 26.64 -20.01 4.29
CA THR A 245 27.56 -21.12 4.01
C THR A 245 28.16 -21.09 2.60
N TRP A 246 28.05 -19.97 1.87
CA TRP A 246 28.72 -19.77 0.59
C TRP A 246 30.01 -18.96 0.79
N VAL A 247 31.11 -19.68 1.07
CA VAL A 247 32.51 -19.22 0.89
C VAL A 247 33.12 -20.11 -0.18
#